data_AF-A0A536BSD2-F1
#
_entry.id   AF-A0A536BSD2-F1
#
_cell.length_a   1.000
_cell.length_b   1.000
_cell.length_c   1.000
_cell.angle_alpha   90.00
_cell.angle_beta   90.00
_cell.angle_gamma   90.00
#
_symmetry.space_group_name_H-M   'P 1'
#
loop_
_entity.id
_entity.type
_entity.pdbx_description
1 polymer ?
#
loop_
_entity_poly.entity_id
_entity_poly.type
_entity_poly.pdbx_seq_one_letter_code
_entity_poly.pdbx_strand_id
1 'polypeptide(L)'
;MLKSDFLKALDQVQEEKGISKQSLLSLMETALATAYRRAFNPMENIRVHVDPDTAQIAIFGRRRVVQTVSDAAMEISLEDAVKQGPASLGDLVDVPLPTEDFARLAAQISKQVVFQRLRDAEKDQVLKDVLEHKGEMVSGIVERIVERPEGHTIYLELGKAEGVLPPEEQIPGETIRTGQHLKVLLLEERKRSRGAQVVVSRAHKALVRRLLEFEIPELTSGAVVIRALAREPGVRTKVAVSANQEGIDPVGACVGPRGVRIRSVVGELGSERVDIIPWADDPAQLVANALSPAQVLSVDIDKESRTATAHVPENQLSLAIGKDGQNARLAAKLTGWRIDIKPTVEDPHPNPPPQSGEGDSAKTPQ
;
A
#
# COMPACT_ATOMS: atom_id res chain seq x y z
N MET A 1 -7.66 -21.77 -42.96
CA MET A 1 -6.77 -22.04 -41.81
C MET A 1 -6.91 -20.97 -40.73
N LEU A 2 -6.52 -19.71 -40.96
CA LEU A 2 -6.60 -18.62 -39.98
C LEU A 2 -7.96 -18.42 -39.25
N LYS A 3 -9.11 -18.70 -39.88
CA LYS A 3 -10.45 -18.51 -39.28
C LYS A 3 -10.80 -19.54 -38.19
N SER A 4 -10.44 -20.82 -38.39
CA SER A 4 -10.73 -21.87 -37.40
C SER A 4 -9.78 -21.79 -36.21
N ASP A 5 -8.52 -21.44 -36.44
CA ASP A 5 -7.52 -21.31 -35.39
C ASP A 5 -7.80 -20.09 -34.50
N PHE A 6 -8.36 -19.02 -35.08
CA PHE A 6 -8.77 -17.82 -34.34
C PHE A 6 -9.95 -18.07 -33.39
N LEU A 7 -11.00 -18.74 -33.86
CA LEU A 7 -12.15 -19.08 -33.02
C LEU A 7 -11.77 -20.03 -31.89
N LYS A 8 -10.95 -21.05 -32.19
CA LYS A 8 -10.40 -21.94 -31.16
C LYS A 8 -9.56 -21.20 -30.13
N ALA A 9 -8.77 -20.21 -30.55
CA ALA A 9 -8.00 -19.37 -29.64
C ALA A 9 -8.91 -18.49 -28.75
N LEU A 10 -10.03 -17.97 -29.28
CA LEU A 10 -11.00 -17.24 -28.48
C LEU A 10 -11.67 -18.13 -27.43
N ASP A 11 -12.07 -19.33 -27.83
CA ASP A 11 -12.71 -20.30 -26.93
C ASP A 11 -11.73 -20.77 -25.84
N GLN A 12 -10.47 -21.04 -26.21
CA GLN A 12 -9.40 -21.39 -25.27
C GLN A 12 -9.11 -20.27 -24.26
N VAL A 13 -9.06 -19.01 -24.72
CA VAL A 13 -8.84 -17.85 -23.83
C VAL A 13 -10.02 -17.69 -22.86
N GLN A 14 -11.23 -18.01 -23.28
CA GLN A 14 -12.40 -17.99 -22.40
C GLN A 14 -12.34 -19.09 -21.34
N GLU A 15 -11.97 -20.32 -21.72
CA GLU A 15 -11.86 -21.47 -20.80
C GLU A 15 -10.71 -21.31 -19.79
N GLU A 16 -9.53 -20.89 -20.24
CA GLU A 16 -8.34 -20.84 -19.39
C GLU A 16 -8.29 -19.60 -18.48
N LYS A 17 -8.86 -18.47 -18.92
CA LYS A 17 -8.68 -17.16 -18.26
C LYS A 17 -9.99 -16.47 -17.89
N GLY A 18 -11.14 -17.08 -18.18
CA GLY A 18 -12.46 -16.54 -17.84
C GLY A 18 -12.84 -15.25 -18.60
N ILE A 19 -12.16 -14.94 -19.71
CA ILE A 19 -12.42 -13.73 -20.50
C ILE A 19 -13.60 -14.00 -21.45
N SER A 20 -14.70 -13.25 -21.33
CA SER A 20 -15.87 -13.49 -22.19
C SER A 20 -15.57 -13.18 -23.66
N LYS A 21 -15.96 -14.10 -24.55
CA LYS A 21 -15.85 -13.95 -26.01
C LYS A 21 -16.51 -12.67 -26.51
N GLN A 22 -17.67 -12.30 -25.96
CA GLN A 22 -18.37 -11.06 -26.30
C GLN A 22 -17.55 -9.80 -25.99
N SER A 23 -16.87 -9.76 -24.83
CA SER A 23 -16.02 -8.62 -24.48
C SER A 23 -14.84 -8.49 -25.45
N LEU A 24 -14.20 -9.61 -25.81
CA LEU A 24 -13.12 -9.63 -26.80
C LEU A 24 -13.58 -9.13 -28.18
N LEU A 25 -14.72 -9.61 -28.66
CA LEU A 25 -15.29 -9.18 -29.94
C LEU A 25 -15.58 -7.67 -29.95
N SER A 26 -16.20 -7.13 -28.89
CA SER A 26 -16.46 -5.68 -28.80
C SER A 26 -15.19 -4.81 -28.80
N LEU A 27 -14.11 -5.30 -28.17
CA LEU A 27 -12.81 -4.62 -28.16
C LEU A 27 -12.19 -4.65 -29.56
N MET A 28 -12.32 -5.79 -30.25
CA MET A 28 -11.86 -5.94 -31.62
C MET A 28 -12.62 -5.03 -32.58
N GLU A 29 -13.96 -4.99 -32.51
CA GLU A 29 -14.80 -4.10 -33.30
C GLU A 29 -14.37 -2.63 -33.14
N THR A 30 -14.13 -2.20 -31.90
CA THR A 30 -13.65 -0.84 -31.57
C THR A 30 -12.26 -0.56 -32.16
N ALA A 31 -11.33 -1.50 -32.01
CA ALA A 31 -9.96 -1.37 -32.51
C ALA A 31 -9.91 -1.35 -34.05
N LEU A 32 -10.67 -2.23 -34.69
CA LEU A 32 -10.79 -2.33 -36.14
C LEU A 32 -11.45 -1.08 -36.72
N ALA A 33 -12.52 -0.56 -36.12
CA ALA A 33 -13.16 0.68 -36.55
C ALA A 33 -12.19 1.88 -36.50
N THR A 34 -11.38 1.95 -35.43
CA THR A 34 -10.36 2.99 -35.27
C THR A 34 -9.26 2.87 -36.34
N ALA A 35 -8.80 1.66 -36.61
CA ALA A 35 -7.77 1.41 -37.60
C ALA A 35 -8.25 1.65 -39.04
N TYR A 36 -9.48 1.23 -39.37
CA TYR A 36 -10.09 1.48 -40.66
C TYR A 36 -10.22 2.98 -40.93
N ARG A 37 -10.66 3.74 -39.91
CA ARG A 37 -10.74 5.21 -40.00
C ARG A 37 -9.39 5.85 -40.33
N ARG A 38 -8.31 5.37 -39.69
CA ARG A 38 -6.95 5.88 -39.93
C ARG A 38 -6.40 5.51 -41.31
N ALA A 39 -6.69 4.29 -41.78
CA ALA A 39 -6.12 3.77 -43.03
C ALA A 39 -6.77 4.39 -44.27
N PHE A 40 -8.08 4.63 -44.24
CA PHE A 40 -8.84 5.05 -45.42
C PHE A 40 -9.44 6.45 -45.31
N ASN A 41 -9.22 7.13 -44.18
CA ASN A 41 -9.75 8.46 -43.86
C ASN A 41 -11.24 8.69 -44.20
N PRO A 42 -12.15 7.73 -43.94
CA PRO A 42 -13.57 7.93 -44.18
C PRO A 42 -14.13 9.01 -43.23
N MET A 43 -14.92 9.93 -43.80
CA MET A 43 -15.79 10.84 -43.06
C MET A 43 -16.71 10.00 -42.15
N GLU A 44 -16.87 10.43 -40.91
CA GLU A 44 -16.96 9.56 -39.72
C GLU A 44 -18.20 8.66 -39.56
N ASN A 45 -18.15 7.80 -38.53
CA ASN A 45 -19.08 6.74 -38.09
C ASN A 45 -18.93 5.37 -38.77
N ILE A 46 -17.70 4.86 -38.72
CA ILE A 46 -17.41 3.45 -39.02
C ILE A 46 -17.90 2.55 -37.89
N ARG A 47 -18.74 1.59 -38.23
CA ARG A 47 -19.10 0.46 -37.38
C ARG A 47 -18.46 -0.80 -37.95
N VAL A 48 -17.86 -1.59 -37.07
CA VAL A 48 -17.35 -2.90 -37.42
C VAL A 48 -18.17 -3.90 -36.64
N HIS A 49 -18.61 -4.96 -37.32
CA HIS A 49 -19.20 -6.12 -36.68
C HIS A 49 -18.33 -7.35 -36.94
N VAL A 50 -18.07 -8.11 -35.89
CA VAL A 50 -17.38 -9.41 -36.00
C VAL A 50 -18.34 -10.52 -35.63
N ASP A 51 -18.64 -11.37 -36.60
CA ASP A 51 -19.52 -12.51 -36.39
C ASP A 51 -18.87 -13.51 -35.40
N PRO A 52 -19.56 -13.90 -34.32
CA PRO A 52 -18.98 -14.68 -33.23
C PRO A 52 -18.67 -16.14 -33.60
N ASP A 53 -19.33 -16.68 -34.62
CA ASP A 53 -19.25 -18.10 -35.01
C ASP A 53 -18.35 -18.31 -36.22
N THR A 54 -18.25 -17.31 -37.09
CA THR A 54 -17.51 -17.39 -38.35
C THR A 54 -16.27 -16.49 -38.39
N ALA A 55 -16.14 -15.57 -37.43
CA ALA A 55 -15.12 -14.51 -37.39
C ALA A 55 -15.08 -13.66 -38.67
N GLN A 56 -16.21 -13.55 -39.37
CA GLN A 56 -16.35 -12.66 -40.52
C GLN A 56 -16.46 -11.22 -40.05
N ILE A 57 -15.69 -10.34 -40.68
CA ILE A 57 -15.64 -8.91 -40.35
C ILE A 57 -16.47 -8.19 -41.40
N ALA A 58 -17.54 -7.54 -40.94
CA ALA A 58 -18.33 -6.63 -41.75
C ALA A 58 -18.06 -5.19 -41.30
N ILE A 59 -17.83 -4.30 -42.27
CA ILE A 59 -17.51 -2.89 -42.01
C ILE A 59 -18.59 -2.05 -42.65
N PHE A 60 -19.14 -1.12 -41.88
CA PHE A 60 -20.23 -0.26 -42.30
C PHE A 60 -19.86 1.21 -42.09
N GLY A 61 -20.16 2.04 -43.07
CA GLY A 61 -20.15 3.49 -42.94
C GLY A 61 -21.57 3.98 -42.70
N ARG A 62 -21.79 4.75 -41.63
CA ARG A 62 -23.11 5.29 -41.33
C ARG A 62 -23.39 6.53 -42.15
N ARG A 63 -24.38 6.47 -43.03
CA ARG A 63 -24.76 7.59 -43.94
C ARG A 63 -26.15 8.10 -43.64
N ARG A 64 -26.36 9.40 -43.86
CA ARG A 64 -27.68 10.04 -43.73
C ARG A 64 -28.48 9.87 -45.02
N VAL A 65 -29.73 9.46 -44.88
CA VAL A 65 -30.65 9.33 -45.99
C VAL A 65 -31.16 10.71 -46.41
N VAL A 66 -30.90 11.09 -47.65
CA VAL A 66 -31.29 12.39 -48.22
C VAL A 66 -32.00 12.20 -49.57
N GLN A 67 -32.72 13.24 -50.00
CA GLN A 67 -33.39 13.22 -51.30
C GLN A 67 -32.43 13.52 -52.46
N THR A 68 -31.45 14.38 -52.23
CA THR A 68 -30.41 14.73 -53.21
C THR A 68 -29.06 14.69 -52.51
N VAL A 69 -28.17 13.82 -52.99
CA VAL A 69 -26.85 13.61 -52.40
C VAL A 69 -25.95 14.78 -52.76
N SER A 70 -25.45 15.49 -51.74
CA SER A 70 -24.48 16.57 -51.84
C SER A 70 -23.07 16.10 -51.48
N ASP A 71 -22.96 15.21 -50.49
CA ASP A 71 -21.72 14.56 -50.08
C ASP A 71 -21.90 13.03 -50.09
N ALA A 72 -21.43 12.37 -51.15
CA ALA A 72 -21.54 10.91 -51.32
C ALA A 72 -20.78 10.10 -50.24
N ALA A 73 -19.89 10.71 -49.48
CA ALA A 73 -19.23 10.05 -48.35
C ALA A 73 -20.16 9.95 -47.14
N MET A 74 -21.00 10.96 -46.92
CA MET A 74 -21.83 11.14 -45.72
C MET A 74 -23.31 10.88 -45.96
N GLU A 75 -23.74 10.90 -47.21
CA GLU A 75 -25.14 10.88 -47.61
C GLU A 75 -25.41 9.71 -48.56
N ILE A 76 -26.64 9.23 -48.53
CA ILE A 76 -27.15 8.19 -49.41
C ILE A 76 -28.55 8.60 -49.87
N SER A 77 -28.86 8.34 -51.14
CA SER A 77 -30.20 8.62 -51.67
C SER A 77 -31.23 7.73 -50.97
N LEU A 78 -32.48 8.20 -50.85
CA LEU A 78 -33.57 7.34 -50.33
C LEU A 78 -33.69 6.04 -51.14
N GLU A 79 -33.52 6.09 -52.46
CA GLU A 79 -33.58 4.92 -53.32
C GLU A 79 -32.50 3.88 -52.98
N ASP A 80 -31.26 4.33 -52.76
CA ASP A 80 -30.14 3.43 -52.43
C ASP A 80 -30.17 2.98 -50.96
N ALA A 81 -30.69 3.81 -50.06
CA ALA A 81 -30.89 3.47 -48.66
C ALA A 81 -31.89 2.31 -48.51
N VAL A 82 -33.01 2.36 -49.26
CA VAL A 82 -34.03 1.30 -49.25
C VAL A 82 -33.47 -0.04 -49.74
N LYS A 83 -32.45 -0.04 -50.60
CA LYS A 83 -31.75 -1.28 -51.05
C LYS A 83 -30.95 -1.95 -49.91
N GLN A 84 -30.56 -1.20 -48.88
CA GLN A 84 -29.84 -1.72 -47.70
C GLN A 84 -30.80 -2.18 -46.59
N GLY A 85 -32.05 -1.74 -46.62
CA GLY A 85 -33.09 -2.08 -45.65
C GLY A 85 -34.18 -1.01 -45.55
N PRO A 86 -35.20 -1.18 -44.69
CA PRO A 86 -36.22 -0.17 -44.47
C PRO A 86 -35.61 1.16 -44.00
N ALA A 87 -35.81 2.25 -44.75
CA ALA A 87 -35.20 3.55 -44.49
C ALA A 87 -36.13 4.71 -44.89
N SER A 88 -36.11 5.79 -44.11
CA SER A 88 -36.85 7.04 -44.36
C SER A 88 -35.90 8.23 -44.53
N LEU A 89 -36.37 9.31 -45.13
CA LEU A 89 -35.58 10.55 -45.23
C LEU A 89 -35.19 11.05 -43.84
N GLY A 90 -33.90 11.38 -43.67
CA GLY A 90 -33.32 11.80 -42.40
C GLY A 90 -32.75 10.67 -41.53
N ASP A 91 -33.03 9.40 -41.85
CA ASP A 91 -32.49 8.26 -41.10
C ASP A 91 -30.98 8.12 -41.28
N LEU A 92 -30.35 7.39 -40.37
CA LEU A 92 -28.96 6.97 -40.47
C LEU A 92 -28.91 5.47 -40.76
N VAL A 93 -28.43 5.11 -41.95
CA VAL A 93 -28.32 3.72 -42.40
C VAL A 93 -26.86 3.27 -42.45
N ASP A 94 -26.62 2.00 -42.16
CA ASP A 94 -25.29 1.38 -42.19
C ASP A 94 -25.06 0.83 -43.61
N VAL A 95 -24.09 1.41 -44.34
CA VAL A 95 -23.76 1.04 -45.72
C VAL A 95 -22.49 0.18 -45.75
N PRO A 96 -22.49 -1.03 -46.34
CA PRO A 96 -21.31 -1.88 -46.41
C PRO A 96 -20.13 -1.19 -47.11
N LEU A 97 -18.94 -1.32 -46.52
CA LEU A 97 -17.69 -0.82 -47.08
C LEU A 97 -16.76 -1.96 -47.52
N PRO A 98 -15.87 -1.74 -48.50
CA PRO A 98 -14.94 -2.76 -48.95
C PRO A 98 -13.99 -3.23 -47.83
N THR A 99 -13.79 -4.55 -47.76
CA THR A 99 -12.98 -5.20 -46.71
C THR A 99 -11.70 -5.86 -47.24
N GLU A 100 -11.55 -6.03 -48.56
CA GLU A 100 -10.48 -6.84 -49.16
C GLU A 100 -9.08 -6.31 -48.84
N ASP A 101 -8.86 -5.01 -49.05
CA ASP A 101 -7.58 -4.34 -48.74
C ASP A 101 -7.30 -4.23 -47.24
N PHE A 102 -8.35 -4.38 -46.41
CA PHE A 102 -8.25 -4.27 -44.96
C PHE A 102 -8.08 -5.63 -44.26
N ALA A 103 -8.34 -6.75 -44.93
CA ALA A 103 -8.37 -8.08 -44.32
C ALA A 103 -7.04 -8.46 -43.62
N ARG A 104 -5.90 -8.13 -44.24
CA ARG A 104 -4.57 -8.39 -43.65
C ARG A 104 -4.31 -7.54 -42.41
N LEU A 105 -4.64 -6.25 -42.47
CA LEU A 105 -4.48 -5.31 -41.36
C LEU A 105 -5.41 -5.69 -40.20
N ALA A 106 -6.64 -6.10 -40.51
CA ALA A 106 -7.62 -6.57 -39.55
C ALA A 106 -7.13 -7.81 -38.78
N ALA A 107 -6.53 -8.78 -39.46
CA ALA A 107 -5.97 -9.96 -38.80
C ALA A 107 -4.84 -9.61 -37.81
N GLN A 108 -3.95 -8.68 -38.17
CA GLN A 108 -2.87 -8.21 -37.29
C GLN A 108 -3.41 -7.50 -36.04
N ILE A 109 -4.39 -6.61 -36.22
CA ILE A 109 -5.04 -5.89 -35.12
C ILE A 109 -5.79 -6.85 -34.21
N SER A 110 -6.54 -7.80 -34.79
CA SER A 110 -7.28 -8.82 -34.04
C SER A 110 -6.36 -9.63 -33.14
N LYS A 111 -5.23 -10.09 -33.70
CA LYS A 111 -4.18 -10.77 -32.93
C LYS A 111 -3.68 -9.88 -31.78
N GLN A 112 -3.35 -8.62 -32.07
CA GLN A 112 -2.86 -7.68 -31.05
C GLN A 112 -3.87 -7.45 -29.91
N VAL A 113 -5.16 -7.29 -30.23
CA VAL A 113 -6.22 -7.11 -29.23
C VAL A 113 -6.35 -8.34 -28.33
N VAL A 114 -6.37 -9.54 -28.91
CA VAL A 114 -6.42 -10.80 -28.13
C VAL A 114 -5.20 -10.92 -27.21
N PHE A 115 -3.99 -10.73 -27.74
CA PHE A 115 -2.76 -10.79 -26.93
C PHE A 115 -2.73 -9.73 -25.82
N GLN A 116 -3.21 -8.52 -26.10
CA GLN A 116 -3.28 -7.46 -25.11
C GLN A 116 -4.26 -7.82 -23.99
N ARG A 117 -5.46 -8.30 -24.35
CA ARG A 117 -6.47 -8.68 -23.36
C ARG A 117 -6.04 -9.88 -22.51
N LEU A 118 -5.34 -10.85 -23.11
CA LEU A 118 -4.73 -11.97 -22.39
C LEU A 118 -3.72 -11.48 -21.35
N ARG A 119 -2.80 -10.59 -21.76
CA ARG A 119 -1.81 -9.99 -20.83
C ARG A 119 -2.48 -9.20 -19.72
N ASP A 120 -3.56 -8.48 -20.02
CA ASP A 120 -4.27 -7.70 -19.01
C ASP A 120 -4.99 -8.60 -18.01
N ALA A 121 -5.62 -9.69 -18.46
CA ALA A 121 -6.21 -10.68 -17.55
C ALA A 121 -5.16 -11.39 -16.68
N GLU A 122 -3.98 -11.70 -17.22
CA GLU A 122 -2.89 -12.26 -16.42
C GLU A 122 -2.41 -11.28 -15.34
N LYS A 123 -2.32 -9.98 -15.67
CA LYS A 123 -1.98 -8.95 -14.68
C LYS A 123 -3.05 -8.84 -13.61
N ASP A 124 -4.33 -8.84 -14.00
CA ASP A 124 -5.46 -8.74 -13.08
C ASP A 124 -5.44 -9.92 -12.08
N GLN A 125 -5.14 -11.13 -12.57
CA GLN A 125 -5.01 -12.31 -11.70
C GLN A 125 -3.84 -12.18 -10.73
N VAL A 126 -2.65 -11.80 -11.22
CA VAL A 126 -1.47 -11.61 -10.37
C VAL A 126 -1.72 -10.53 -9.31
N LEU A 127 -2.35 -9.42 -9.67
CA LEU A 127 -2.71 -8.37 -8.73
C LEU A 127 -3.68 -8.88 -7.66
N LYS A 128 -4.69 -9.64 -8.07
CA LYS A 128 -5.64 -10.24 -7.14
C LYS A 128 -4.94 -11.15 -6.13
N ASP A 129 -4.07 -12.05 -6.60
CA ASP A 129 -3.32 -12.97 -5.74
C ASP A 129 -2.44 -12.20 -4.73
N VAL A 130 -1.78 -11.11 -5.16
CA VAL A 130 -0.94 -10.29 -4.27
C VAL A 130 -1.79 -9.49 -3.28
N LEU A 131 -2.94 -8.98 -3.70
CA LEU A 131 -3.85 -8.22 -2.84
C LEU A 131 -4.56 -9.08 -1.78
N GLU A 132 -4.73 -10.38 -2.03
CA GLU A 132 -5.19 -11.33 -1.00
C GLU A 132 -4.22 -11.37 0.19
N HIS A 133 -2.93 -11.08 -0.05
CA HIS A 133 -1.87 -11.00 0.97
C HIS A 133 -1.58 -9.56 1.42
N LYS A 134 -2.55 -8.65 1.24
CA LYS A 134 -2.41 -7.25 1.69
C LYS A 134 -2.06 -7.16 3.17
N GLY A 135 -1.06 -6.34 3.50
CA GLY A 135 -0.57 -6.16 4.87
C GLY A 135 0.39 -7.25 5.34
N GLU A 136 0.79 -8.18 4.47
CA GLU A 136 1.90 -9.09 4.70
C GLU A 136 3.23 -8.48 4.31
N MET A 137 4.31 -9.02 4.89
CA MET A 137 5.67 -8.67 4.56
C MET A 137 6.22 -9.65 3.53
N VAL A 138 6.75 -9.13 2.44
CA VAL A 138 7.40 -9.91 1.39
C VAL A 138 8.83 -9.43 1.18
N SER A 139 9.68 -10.29 0.66
CA SER A 139 11.02 -9.92 0.22
C SER A 139 11.02 -9.73 -1.29
N GLY A 140 11.58 -8.61 -1.76
CA GLY A 140 11.79 -8.32 -3.17
C GLY A 140 13.22 -7.92 -3.45
N ILE A 141 13.60 -7.95 -4.73
CA ILE A 141 14.91 -7.46 -5.19
C ILE A 141 14.71 -6.09 -5.83
N VAL A 142 15.50 -5.11 -5.44
CA VAL A 142 15.44 -3.77 -6.04
C VAL A 142 15.94 -3.84 -7.48
N GLU A 143 15.04 -3.64 -8.44
CA GLU A 143 15.36 -3.72 -9.87
C GLU A 143 15.87 -2.38 -10.40
N ARG A 144 15.21 -1.28 -10.01
CA ARG A 144 15.56 0.06 -10.49
C ARG A 144 15.08 1.15 -9.55
N ILE A 145 15.80 2.26 -9.58
CA ILE A 145 15.49 3.49 -8.84
C ILE A 145 15.31 4.60 -9.87
N VAL A 146 14.17 5.29 -9.84
CA VAL A 146 13.83 6.35 -10.80
C VAL A 146 13.73 7.67 -10.06
N GLU A 147 14.62 8.60 -10.37
CA GLU A 147 14.59 9.96 -9.81
C GLU A 147 13.44 10.79 -10.41
N ARG A 148 12.78 11.57 -9.57
CA ARG A 148 11.73 12.54 -9.92
C ARG A 148 11.93 13.82 -9.10
N PRO A 149 11.33 14.95 -9.52
CA PRO A 149 11.40 16.21 -8.76
C PRO A 149 10.91 16.07 -7.31
N GLU A 150 9.87 15.27 -7.11
CA GLU A 150 9.25 14.97 -5.80
C GLU A 150 9.99 13.92 -4.95
N GLY A 151 11.10 13.35 -5.44
CA GLY A 151 11.85 12.28 -4.80
C GLY A 151 12.10 11.09 -5.73
N HIS A 152 12.73 10.02 -5.25
CA HIS A 152 12.99 8.84 -6.07
C HIS A 152 11.97 7.73 -5.81
N THR A 153 11.46 7.10 -6.87
CA THR A 153 10.58 5.92 -6.77
C THR A 153 11.42 4.67 -6.97
N ILE A 154 11.28 3.69 -6.07
CA ILE A 154 11.99 2.43 -6.13
C ILE A 154 11.05 1.35 -6.67
N TYR A 155 11.55 0.52 -7.58
CA TYR A 155 10.82 -0.62 -8.14
C TYR A 155 11.51 -1.92 -7.72
N LEU A 156 10.71 -2.87 -7.27
CA LEU A 156 11.15 -4.16 -6.75
C LEU A 156 10.53 -5.30 -7.56
N GLU A 157 11.31 -6.33 -7.83
CA GLU A 157 10.79 -7.59 -8.34
C GLU A 157 10.18 -8.40 -7.18
N LEU A 158 8.87 -8.70 -7.28
CA LEU A 158 8.10 -9.51 -6.33
C LEU A 158 7.56 -10.77 -7.03
N GLY A 159 8.45 -11.50 -7.70
CA GLY A 159 8.09 -12.67 -8.50
C GLY A 159 7.33 -12.27 -9.77
N LYS A 160 6.00 -12.49 -9.81
CA LYS A 160 5.17 -12.15 -10.98
C LYS A 160 4.66 -10.70 -10.98
N ALA A 161 4.75 -10.02 -9.84
CA ALA A 161 4.34 -8.63 -9.67
C ALA A 161 5.56 -7.71 -9.51
N GLU A 162 5.37 -6.43 -9.83
CA GLU A 162 6.35 -5.38 -9.59
C GLU A 162 5.90 -4.56 -8.35
N GLY A 163 6.73 -4.55 -7.32
CA GLY A 163 6.56 -3.68 -6.16
C GLY A 163 6.97 -2.25 -6.50
N VAL A 164 6.16 -1.27 -6.13
CA VAL A 164 6.48 0.14 -6.26
C VAL A 164 6.54 0.76 -4.87
N LEU A 165 7.71 1.27 -4.50
CA LEU A 165 7.97 1.93 -3.24
C LEU A 165 8.13 3.44 -3.49
N PRO A 166 7.04 4.22 -3.40
CA PRO A 166 7.07 5.67 -3.62
C PRO A 166 7.76 6.41 -2.46
N PRO A 167 8.22 7.67 -2.66
CA PRO A 167 8.96 8.43 -1.65
C PRO A 167 8.27 8.50 -0.27
N GLU A 168 6.95 8.69 -0.26
CA GLU A 168 6.13 8.79 0.96
C GLU A 168 6.07 7.49 1.77
N GLU A 169 6.32 6.34 1.13
CA GLU A 169 6.31 5.02 1.76
C GLU A 169 7.72 4.49 2.08
N GLN A 170 8.76 5.27 1.80
CA GLN A 170 10.15 4.97 2.13
C GLN A 170 10.50 5.39 3.55
N ILE A 171 11.50 4.74 4.14
CA ILE A 171 12.09 5.21 5.40
C ILE A 171 12.97 6.44 5.09
N PRO A 172 12.70 7.61 5.71
CA PRO A 172 13.51 8.80 5.46
C PRO A 172 14.99 8.58 5.80
N GLY A 173 15.88 8.93 4.87
CA GLY A 173 17.34 8.78 5.05
C GLY A 173 17.87 7.36 4.83
N GLU A 174 17.02 6.38 4.51
CA GLU A 174 17.46 5.03 4.17
C GLU A 174 18.19 5.02 2.81
N THR A 175 19.35 4.38 2.76
CA THR A 175 20.11 4.21 1.51
C THR A 175 19.80 2.85 0.90
N ILE A 176 19.08 2.84 -0.22
CA ILE A 176 18.71 1.62 -0.96
C ILE A 176 19.52 1.55 -2.26
N ARG A 177 19.96 0.35 -2.63
CA ARG A 177 20.75 0.12 -3.86
C ARG A 177 20.06 -0.88 -4.78
N THR A 178 20.28 -0.75 -6.09
CA THR A 178 19.89 -1.76 -7.07
C THR A 178 20.54 -3.10 -6.76
N GLY A 179 19.79 -4.19 -6.94
CA GLY A 179 20.19 -5.57 -6.62
C GLY A 179 20.07 -5.94 -5.14
N GLN A 180 19.71 -5.00 -4.25
CA GLN A 180 19.52 -5.27 -2.83
C GLN A 180 18.24 -6.08 -2.60
N HIS A 181 18.32 -7.10 -1.75
CA HIS A 181 17.13 -7.72 -1.17
C HIS A 181 16.52 -6.81 -0.11
N LEU A 182 15.23 -6.52 -0.25
CA LEU A 182 14.52 -5.59 0.62
C LEU A 182 13.20 -6.21 1.09
N LYS A 183 12.98 -6.21 2.40
CA LYS A 183 11.69 -6.58 2.99
C LYS A 183 10.75 -5.39 2.93
N VAL A 184 9.54 -5.59 2.42
CA VAL A 184 8.54 -4.54 2.24
C VAL A 184 7.17 -5.04 2.65
N LEU A 185 6.30 -4.13 3.09
CA LEU A 185 4.91 -4.41 3.39
C LEU A 185 4.04 -4.20 2.14
N LEU A 186 3.19 -5.16 1.79
CA LEU A 186 2.21 -5.00 0.71
C LEU A 186 1.08 -4.05 1.14
N LEU A 187 0.82 -2.99 0.37
CA LEU A 187 -0.27 -2.04 0.64
C LEU A 187 -1.46 -2.20 -0.32
N GLU A 188 -1.36 -1.70 -1.54
CA GLU A 188 -2.50 -1.62 -2.46
C GLU A 188 -2.06 -1.69 -3.93
N GLU A 189 -3.01 -1.91 -4.84
CA GLU A 189 -2.72 -1.96 -6.27
C GLU A 189 -2.42 -0.58 -6.84
N ARG A 190 -1.47 -0.52 -7.77
CA ARG A 190 -1.20 0.69 -8.55
C ARG A 190 -1.80 0.56 -9.94
N LYS A 191 -2.91 1.25 -10.18
CA LYS A 191 -3.67 1.18 -11.46
C LYS A 191 -2.96 1.80 -12.69
N ARG A 192 -1.73 2.32 -12.57
CA ARG A 192 -1.05 3.01 -13.67
C ARG A 192 -0.26 2.04 -14.59
N SER A 193 -1.04 1.36 -15.43
CA SER A 193 -0.82 1.05 -16.87
C SER A 193 0.45 0.36 -17.39
N ARG A 194 1.39 -0.16 -16.59
CA ARG A 194 2.44 -1.04 -17.14
C ARG A 194 2.83 -2.17 -16.19
N GLY A 195 2.08 -3.27 -16.25
CA GLY A 195 2.34 -4.50 -15.47
C GLY A 195 1.45 -4.61 -14.24
N ALA A 196 1.52 -5.76 -13.57
CA ALA A 196 0.89 -5.96 -12.26
C ALA A 196 1.72 -5.24 -11.19
N GLN A 197 1.40 -3.97 -10.93
CA GLN A 197 2.11 -3.15 -9.95
C GLN A 197 1.37 -3.05 -8.63
N VAL A 198 2.11 -3.24 -7.53
CA VAL A 198 1.58 -3.11 -6.16
C VAL A 198 2.41 -2.08 -5.40
N VAL A 199 1.73 -1.12 -4.77
CA VAL A 199 2.37 -0.19 -3.83
C VAL A 199 2.81 -0.97 -2.61
N VAL A 200 4.08 -0.81 -2.26
CA VAL A 200 4.68 -1.41 -1.08
C VAL A 200 5.26 -0.34 -0.18
N SER A 201 5.47 -0.68 1.09
CA SER A 201 5.90 0.27 2.10
C SER A 201 7.00 -0.25 3.00
N ARG A 202 7.92 0.65 3.33
CA ARG A 202 8.87 0.50 4.43
C ARG A 202 8.58 1.44 5.60
N ALA A 203 7.86 2.53 5.38
CA ALA A 203 7.45 3.47 6.41
C ALA A 203 6.29 2.95 7.28
N HIS A 204 5.42 2.11 6.74
CA HIS A 204 4.21 1.69 7.43
C HIS A 204 4.50 0.87 8.70
N LYS A 205 3.81 1.18 9.80
CA LYS A 205 4.07 0.60 11.13
C LYS A 205 3.88 -0.93 11.20
N ALA A 206 3.04 -1.48 10.33
CA ALA A 206 2.84 -2.92 10.25
C ALA A 206 4.08 -3.67 9.75
N LEU A 207 5.01 -3.03 9.02
CA LEU A 207 6.28 -3.68 8.66
C LEU A 207 7.05 -4.11 9.92
N VAL A 208 7.12 -3.25 10.94
CA VAL A 208 7.81 -3.57 12.20
C VAL A 208 7.14 -4.73 12.92
N ARG A 209 5.80 -4.77 12.94
CA ARG A 209 5.05 -5.91 13.48
C ARG A 209 5.43 -7.21 12.77
N ARG A 210 5.43 -7.22 11.43
CA ARG A 210 5.77 -8.43 10.65
C ARG A 210 7.23 -8.84 10.81
N LEU A 211 8.16 -7.89 10.90
CA LEU A 211 9.57 -8.17 11.18
C LEU A 211 9.76 -8.82 12.55
N LEU A 212 9.06 -8.32 13.57
CA LEU A 212 9.09 -8.90 14.91
C LEU A 212 8.50 -10.31 14.93
N GLU A 213 7.34 -10.52 14.30
CA GLU A 213 6.70 -11.83 14.19
C GLU A 213 7.61 -12.83 13.47
N PHE A 214 8.31 -12.39 12.41
CA PHE A 214 9.26 -13.21 11.67
C PHE A 214 10.50 -13.62 12.50
N GLU A 215 11.02 -12.70 13.32
CA GLU A 215 12.25 -12.93 14.11
C GLU A 215 11.99 -13.62 15.45
N ILE A 216 10.79 -13.47 16.04
CA ILE A 216 10.49 -13.87 17.43
C ILE A 216 9.42 -14.98 17.43
N PRO A 217 9.79 -16.25 17.68
CA PRO A 217 8.86 -17.39 17.70
C PRO A 217 7.69 -17.27 18.69
N GLU A 218 7.91 -16.60 19.82
CA GLU A 218 6.92 -16.39 20.87
C GLU A 218 5.78 -15.46 20.40
N LEU A 219 6.05 -14.55 19.46
CA LEU A 219 5.02 -13.74 18.80
C LEU A 219 4.21 -14.57 17.80
N THR A 220 4.88 -15.43 17.03
CA THR A 220 4.22 -16.31 16.05
C THR A 220 3.33 -17.36 16.73
N SER A 221 3.76 -17.92 17.85
CA SER A 221 2.97 -18.89 18.64
C SER A 221 1.86 -18.24 19.48
N GLY A 222 1.85 -16.91 19.61
CA GLY A 222 0.89 -16.18 20.43
C GLY A 222 1.16 -16.23 21.94
N ALA A 223 2.30 -16.78 22.36
CA ALA A 223 2.74 -16.80 23.76
C ALA A 223 3.09 -15.39 24.26
N VAL A 224 3.59 -14.53 23.36
CA VAL A 224 3.73 -13.09 23.54
C VAL A 224 2.87 -12.39 22.49
N VAL A 225 2.27 -11.25 22.83
CA VAL A 225 1.46 -10.45 21.91
C VAL A 225 1.86 -8.99 21.92
N ILE A 226 1.90 -8.38 20.73
CA ILE A 226 2.07 -6.93 20.57
C ILE A 226 0.73 -6.24 20.80
N ARG A 227 0.59 -5.58 21.96
CA ARG A 227 -0.62 -4.87 22.38
C ARG A 227 -0.75 -3.51 21.71
N ALA A 228 0.35 -2.77 21.59
CA ALA A 228 0.38 -1.48 20.93
C ALA A 228 1.71 -1.22 20.23
N LEU A 229 1.67 -0.38 19.19
CA LEU A 229 2.85 0.00 18.42
C LEU A 229 2.71 1.44 17.90
N ALA A 230 3.72 2.26 18.19
CA ALA A 230 3.84 3.64 17.72
C ALA A 230 5.18 3.81 17.00
N ARG A 231 5.16 4.39 15.80
CA ARG A 231 6.34 4.48 14.92
C ARG A 231 6.50 5.88 14.35
N GLU A 232 7.74 6.35 14.33
CA GLU A 232 8.25 7.45 13.53
C GLU A 232 9.37 6.89 12.64
N PRO A 233 9.07 6.59 11.34
CA PRO A 233 9.96 5.81 10.48
C PRO A 233 11.36 6.42 10.35
N GLY A 234 12.38 5.56 10.41
CA GLY A 234 13.79 5.95 10.29
C GLY A 234 14.39 6.57 11.54
N VAL A 235 13.54 6.89 12.54
CA VAL A 235 13.98 7.52 13.79
C VAL A 235 13.75 6.60 14.98
N ARG A 236 12.49 6.32 15.32
CA ARG A 236 12.18 5.54 16.53
C ARG A 236 10.80 4.87 16.49
N THR A 237 10.74 3.64 17.00
CA THR A 237 9.52 2.88 17.21
C THR A 237 9.45 2.38 18.65
N LYS A 238 8.25 2.47 19.26
CA LYS A 238 7.94 1.86 20.55
C LYS A 238 6.94 0.74 20.34
N VAL A 239 7.20 -0.41 20.96
CA VAL A 239 6.36 -1.61 20.88
C VAL A 239 6.05 -2.08 22.29
N ALA A 240 4.77 -2.14 22.64
CA ALA A 240 4.35 -2.64 23.93
C ALA A 240 3.87 -4.09 23.80
N VAL A 241 4.45 -4.97 24.62
CA VAL A 241 4.22 -6.41 24.56
C VAL A 241 3.76 -6.97 25.90
N SER A 242 2.93 -8.01 25.87
CA SER A 242 2.54 -8.77 27.06
C SER A 242 2.67 -10.26 26.79
N ALA A 243 2.91 -11.06 27.82
CA ALA A 243 2.80 -12.52 27.72
C ALA A 243 1.34 -12.95 27.90
N ASN A 244 0.91 -13.93 27.13
CA ASN A 244 -0.35 -14.65 27.34
C ASN A 244 -0.15 -15.94 28.14
N GLN A 245 1.09 -16.43 28.22
CA GLN A 245 1.45 -17.63 28.96
C GLN A 245 2.25 -17.24 30.20
N GLU A 246 1.90 -17.85 31.34
CA GLU A 246 2.61 -17.64 32.60
C GLU A 246 4.07 -18.10 32.51
N GLY A 247 4.95 -17.38 33.22
CA GLY A 247 6.38 -17.68 33.27
C GLY A 247 7.21 -17.18 32.10
N ILE A 248 6.60 -16.53 31.10
CA ILE A 248 7.32 -15.90 29.99
C ILE A 248 7.52 -14.41 30.26
N ASP A 249 8.77 -13.95 30.21
CA ASP A 249 9.09 -12.52 30.13
C ASP A 249 8.92 -12.03 28.68
N PRO A 250 7.89 -11.22 28.37
CA PRO A 250 7.62 -10.79 27.02
C PRO A 250 8.71 -9.86 26.46
N VAL A 251 9.36 -9.05 27.30
CA VAL A 251 10.43 -8.15 26.85
C VAL A 251 11.68 -8.96 26.56
N GLY A 252 12.08 -9.83 27.49
CA GLY A 252 13.21 -10.75 27.31
C GLY A 252 13.08 -11.64 26.08
N ALA A 253 11.88 -12.17 25.81
CA ALA A 253 11.59 -12.99 24.63
C ALA A 253 11.81 -12.20 23.32
N CYS A 254 11.33 -10.95 23.25
CA CYS A 254 11.49 -10.11 22.07
C CYS A 254 12.94 -9.63 21.86
N VAL A 255 13.65 -9.31 22.94
CA VAL A 255 15.05 -8.83 22.87
C VAL A 255 15.99 -9.99 22.51
N GLY A 256 15.75 -11.17 23.10
CA GLY A 256 16.57 -12.37 22.93
C GLY A 256 17.94 -12.29 23.62
N PRO A 257 18.71 -13.39 23.62
CA PRO A 257 20.00 -13.45 24.29
C PRO A 257 20.95 -12.35 23.79
N ARG A 258 21.45 -11.52 24.71
CA ARG A 258 22.30 -10.36 24.39
C ARG A 258 21.69 -9.42 23.35
N GLY A 259 20.37 -9.36 23.17
CA GLY A 259 19.71 -8.47 22.20
C GLY A 259 19.83 -8.87 20.73
N VAL A 260 20.15 -10.14 20.42
CA VAL A 260 20.37 -10.58 19.03
C VAL A 260 19.12 -10.41 18.17
N ARG A 261 17.94 -10.82 18.66
CA ARG A 261 16.68 -10.75 17.89
C ARG A 261 16.31 -9.32 17.55
N ILE A 262 16.28 -8.44 18.55
CA ILE A 262 15.94 -7.03 18.32
C ILE A 262 16.94 -6.32 17.41
N ARG A 263 18.24 -6.67 17.47
CA ARG A 263 19.24 -6.13 16.54
C ARG A 263 19.03 -6.59 15.10
N SER A 264 18.59 -7.83 14.88
CA SER A 264 18.21 -8.31 13.54
C SER A 264 17.11 -7.43 12.94
N VAL A 265 16.06 -7.17 13.73
CA VAL A 265 14.95 -6.27 13.32
C VAL A 265 15.41 -4.84 13.09
N VAL A 266 16.25 -4.28 13.97
CA VAL A 266 16.81 -2.93 13.78
C VAL A 266 17.69 -2.85 12.54
N GLY A 267 18.47 -3.89 12.24
CA GLY A 267 19.28 -3.98 11.02
C GLY A 267 18.44 -3.90 9.74
N GLU A 268 17.21 -4.42 9.78
CA GLU A 268 16.23 -4.32 8.70
C GLU A 268 15.55 -2.95 8.61
N LEU A 269 15.76 -2.03 9.55
CA LEU A 269 15.13 -0.68 9.57
C LEU A 269 16.17 0.45 9.48
N GLY A 270 17.44 0.13 9.19
CA GLY A 270 18.51 1.09 9.06
C GLY A 270 18.89 1.72 10.40
N SER A 271 18.70 3.04 10.52
CA SER A 271 19.03 3.81 11.74
C SER A 271 17.89 3.92 12.76
N GLU A 272 16.72 3.32 12.47
CA GLU A 272 15.55 3.39 13.34
C GLU A 272 15.80 2.66 14.67
N ARG A 273 15.61 3.35 15.80
CA ARG A 273 15.68 2.72 17.13
C ARG A 273 14.37 2.03 17.46
N VAL A 274 14.41 0.82 18.00
CA VAL A 274 13.21 0.08 18.42
C VAL A 274 13.27 -0.19 19.92
N ASP A 275 12.33 0.39 20.67
CA ASP A 275 12.14 0.10 22.09
C ASP A 275 11.05 -0.94 22.28
N ILE A 276 11.35 -2.03 22.98
CA ILE A 276 10.36 -2.99 23.47
C ILE A 276 10.08 -2.68 24.93
N ILE A 277 8.81 -2.47 25.27
CA ILE A 277 8.38 -2.15 26.63
C ILE A 277 7.32 -3.16 27.11
N PRO A 278 7.22 -3.41 28.42
CA PRO A 278 6.13 -4.21 28.96
C PRO A 278 4.81 -3.42 28.88
N TRP A 279 3.79 -4.05 28.33
CA TRP A 279 2.41 -3.56 28.42
C TRP A 279 1.90 -3.70 29.85
N ALA A 280 1.09 -2.74 30.28
CA ALA A 280 0.35 -2.79 31.53
C ALA A 280 -1.09 -2.35 31.28
N ASP A 281 -2.04 -3.01 31.92
CA ASP A 281 -3.45 -2.62 31.84
C ASP A 281 -3.74 -1.39 32.70
N ASP A 282 -2.96 -1.18 33.76
CA ASP A 282 -2.97 0.06 34.51
C ASP A 282 -2.38 1.22 33.69
N PRO A 283 -3.14 2.31 33.42
CA PRO A 283 -2.69 3.41 32.59
C PRO A 283 -1.45 4.13 33.14
N ALA A 284 -1.35 4.28 34.47
CA ALA A 284 -0.21 4.96 35.09
C ALA A 284 1.09 4.17 34.84
N GLN A 285 1.05 2.86 35.08
CA GLN A 285 2.17 1.97 34.79
C GLN A 285 2.49 1.90 33.30
N LEU A 286 1.49 1.87 32.42
CA LEU A 286 1.71 1.84 30.97
C LEU A 286 2.40 3.11 30.48
N VAL A 287 1.97 4.29 30.96
CA VAL A 287 2.62 5.57 30.64
C VAL A 287 4.05 5.60 31.17
N ALA A 288 4.27 5.15 32.41
CA ALA A 288 5.61 5.05 32.99
C ALA A 288 6.54 4.18 32.12
N ASN A 289 6.07 2.99 31.73
CA ASN A 289 6.81 2.08 30.84
C ASN A 289 7.09 2.72 29.47
N ALA A 290 6.12 3.45 28.91
CA ALA A 290 6.23 4.06 27.59
C ALA A 290 7.27 5.19 27.50
N LEU A 291 7.56 5.87 28.61
CA LEU A 291 8.58 6.91 28.70
C LEU A 291 10.02 6.38 28.80
N SER A 292 10.20 5.05 28.91
CA SER A 292 11.50 4.39 28.84
C SER A 292 12.35 4.92 27.67
N PRO A 293 13.64 5.24 27.89
CA PRO A 293 14.48 4.87 29.03
C PRO A 293 14.42 5.80 30.24
N ALA A 294 13.62 6.88 30.21
CA ALA A 294 13.51 7.76 31.38
C ALA A 294 12.80 7.06 32.53
N GLN A 295 13.35 7.20 33.73
CA GLN A 295 12.78 6.68 34.97
C GLN A 295 11.68 7.63 35.43
N VAL A 296 10.45 7.12 35.46
CA VAL A 296 9.28 7.83 35.94
C VAL A 296 9.05 7.47 37.41
N LEU A 297 8.90 8.48 38.26
CA LEU A 297 8.72 8.32 39.70
C LEU A 297 7.25 8.11 40.05
N SER A 298 6.36 8.87 39.42
CA SER A 298 4.92 8.74 39.58
C SER A 298 4.19 9.24 38.33
N VAL A 299 2.95 8.79 38.15
CA VAL A 299 2.06 9.24 37.07
C VAL A 299 0.68 9.53 37.64
N ASP A 300 0.24 10.77 37.52
CA ASP A 300 -1.12 11.18 37.87
C ASP A 300 -2.03 11.05 36.64
N ILE A 301 -3.13 10.32 36.78
CA ILE A 301 -4.06 10.05 35.68
C ILE A 301 -5.36 10.85 35.88
N ASP A 302 -5.62 11.77 34.95
CA ASP A 302 -6.91 12.42 34.78
C ASP A 302 -7.73 11.70 33.70
N LYS A 303 -8.70 10.90 34.13
CA LYS A 303 -9.55 10.10 33.25
C LYS A 303 -10.53 10.95 32.43
N GLU A 304 -10.93 12.13 32.91
CA GLU A 304 -11.89 12.99 32.21
C GLU A 304 -11.22 13.65 31.01
N SER A 305 -10.04 14.23 31.20
CA SER A 305 -9.28 14.86 30.11
C SER A 305 -8.42 13.89 29.29
N ARG A 306 -8.33 12.61 29.72
CA ARG A 306 -7.37 11.60 29.20
C ARG A 306 -5.93 12.11 29.20
N THR A 307 -5.55 12.79 30.28
CA THR A 307 -4.20 13.33 30.49
C THR A 307 -3.47 12.56 31.57
N ALA A 308 -2.21 12.24 31.32
CA ALA A 308 -1.28 11.63 32.25
C ALA A 308 -0.16 12.62 32.55
N THR A 309 0.01 13.00 33.82
CA THR A 309 1.13 13.83 34.27
C THR A 309 2.20 12.93 34.85
N ALA A 310 3.30 12.76 34.12
CA ALA A 310 4.44 11.95 34.53
C ALA A 310 5.47 12.82 35.25
N HIS A 311 5.85 12.42 36.47
CA HIS A 311 6.88 13.09 37.25
C HIS A 311 8.20 12.32 37.11
N VAL A 312 9.24 13.04 36.71
CA VAL A 312 10.57 12.48 36.46
C VAL A 312 11.63 13.28 37.23
N PRO A 313 12.79 12.68 37.54
CA PRO A 313 13.92 13.43 38.08
C PRO A 313 14.32 14.59 37.14
N GLU A 314 14.73 15.72 37.69
CA GLU A 314 15.07 16.92 36.90
C GLU A 314 16.17 16.62 35.86
N ASN A 315 17.17 15.82 36.24
CA ASN A 315 18.25 15.38 35.34
C ASN A 315 17.77 14.45 34.20
N GLN A 316 16.56 13.90 34.27
CA GLN A 316 15.97 13.05 33.23
C GLN A 316 14.82 13.73 32.48
N LEU A 317 14.46 14.97 32.79
CA LEU A 317 13.39 15.71 32.12
C LEU A 317 13.60 15.76 30.60
N SER A 318 14.82 16.12 30.17
CA SER A 318 15.20 16.18 28.76
C SER A 318 15.14 14.80 28.09
N LEU A 319 15.54 13.74 28.81
CA LEU A 319 15.49 12.35 28.32
C LEU A 319 14.04 11.87 28.12
N ALA A 320 13.17 12.19 29.08
CA ALA A 320 11.76 11.82 29.08
C ALA A 320 11.01 12.50 27.93
N ILE A 321 11.28 13.79 27.68
CA ILE A 321 10.73 14.53 26.54
C ILE A 321 11.32 13.99 25.22
N GLY A 322 12.64 13.79 25.19
CA GLY A 322 13.40 13.37 24.01
C GLY A 322 13.63 14.52 23.03
N LYS A 323 14.55 14.30 22.07
CA LYS A 323 14.84 15.27 21.00
C LYS A 323 13.55 15.64 20.25
N ASP A 324 13.26 16.92 20.11
CA ASP A 324 12.05 17.46 19.46
C ASP A 324 10.73 16.88 20.02
N GLY A 325 10.73 16.50 21.30
CA GLY A 325 9.57 15.89 21.98
C GLY A 325 9.23 14.48 21.51
N GLN A 326 10.13 13.81 20.79
CA GLN A 326 9.83 12.54 20.15
C GLN A 326 9.47 11.43 21.14
N ASN A 327 10.17 11.33 22.28
CA ASN A 327 9.93 10.24 23.22
C ASN A 327 8.53 10.38 23.84
N ALA A 328 8.18 11.57 24.30
CA ALA A 328 6.85 11.89 24.80
C ALA A 328 5.76 11.68 23.73
N ARG A 329 5.99 12.12 22.49
CA ARG A 329 5.03 11.97 21.38
C ARG A 329 4.80 10.51 21.00
N LEU A 330 5.85 9.68 20.96
CA LEU A 330 5.72 8.25 20.71
C LEU A 330 5.03 7.54 21.87
N ALA A 331 5.34 7.90 23.12
CA ALA A 331 4.65 7.37 24.29
C ALA A 331 3.15 7.72 24.25
N ALA A 332 2.80 8.97 23.94
CA ALA A 332 1.40 9.41 23.81
C ALA A 332 0.66 8.66 22.68
N LYS A 333 1.30 8.48 21.51
CA LYS A 333 0.75 7.68 20.41
C LYS A 333 0.56 6.20 20.80
N LEU A 334 1.46 5.65 21.60
CA LEU A 334 1.45 4.24 22.02
C LEU A 334 0.35 3.95 23.04
N THR A 335 0.22 4.82 24.05
CA THR A 335 -0.73 4.65 25.16
C THR A 335 -2.11 5.21 24.85
N GLY A 336 -2.21 6.16 23.91
CA GLY A 336 -3.43 6.91 23.62
C GLY A 336 -3.76 8.00 24.64
N TRP A 337 -2.83 8.32 25.54
CA TRP A 337 -2.97 9.40 26.53
C TRP A 337 -2.22 10.65 26.10
N ARG A 338 -2.75 11.83 26.44
CA ARG A 338 -1.94 13.04 26.44
C ARG A 338 -0.94 12.94 27.60
N ILE A 339 0.34 13.14 27.35
CA ILE A 339 1.39 13.01 28.38
C ILE A 339 2.04 14.37 28.60
N ASP A 340 1.91 14.88 29.83
CA ASP A 340 2.64 16.04 30.32
C ASP A 340 3.75 15.56 31.25
N ILE A 341 4.96 16.10 31.11
CA ILE A 341 6.13 15.66 31.87
C ILE A 341 6.59 16.81 32.77
N LYS A 342 6.72 16.55 34.07
CA LYS A 342 7.16 17.54 35.07
C LYS A 342 8.38 17.02 35.83
N PRO A 343 9.34 17.89 36.18
CA PRO A 343 10.39 17.53 37.12
C PRO A 343 9.78 17.39 38.51
N THR A 344 10.21 16.39 39.27
CA THR A 344 9.97 16.36 40.72
C THR A 344 10.83 17.42 41.39
N VAL A 345 10.24 18.22 42.26
CA VAL A 345 11.00 19.06 43.18
C VAL A 345 11.52 18.13 44.28
N GLU A 346 12.80 17.76 44.23
CA GLU A 346 13.46 17.22 45.42
C GLU A 346 13.57 18.34 46.46
N ASP A 347 12.91 18.20 47.61
CA ASP A 347 13.25 18.99 48.80
C ASP A 347 14.63 18.52 49.28
N PRO A 348 15.70 19.35 49.25
CA PRO A 348 17.06 18.86 49.54
C PRO A 348 17.32 18.56 51.02
N HIS A 349 16.36 18.78 51.92
CA HIS A 349 16.54 18.60 53.36
C HIS A 349 15.26 18.10 54.06
N PRO A 350 15.24 16.87 54.60
CA PRO A 350 14.31 16.57 55.68
C PRO A 350 14.79 17.36 56.91
N ASN A 351 14.02 18.37 57.35
CA ASN A 351 14.27 19.02 58.63
C ASN A 351 14.42 17.95 59.71
N PRO A 352 15.52 17.95 60.50
CA PRO A 352 15.60 17.04 61.63
C PRO A 352 14.46 17.36 62.61
N PRO A 353 13.91 16.34 63.29
CA PRO A 353 12.80 16.55 64.21
C PRO A 353 13.19 17.54 65.31
N PRO A 354 12.24 18.35 65.82
CA PRO A 354 12.54 19.32 66.87
C PRO A 354 13.05 18.59 68.10
N GLN A 355 14.27 18.92 68.53
CA GLN A 355 14.80 18.46 69.81
C GLN A 355 13.90 19.02 70.91
N SER A 356 13.20 18.10 71.59
CA SER A 356 12.51 18.36 72.84
C SER A 356 13.52 18.85 73.88
N GLY A 357 13.25 20.02 74.45
CA GLY A 357 14.07 20.59 75.51
C GLY A 357 14.05 19.72 76.77
N GLU A 358 15.25 19.41 77.26
CA GLU A 358 15.55 19.30 78.69
C GLU A 358 16.34 20.58 79.02
N GLY A 359 15.95 21.40 79.98
CA GLY A 359 15.68 21.00 81.35
C GLY A 359 16.84 21.51 82.19
N ASP A 360 16.74 22.79 82.54
CA ASP A 360 17.52 23.53 83.52
C ASP A 360 17.92 22.68 84.75
N SER A 361 19.19 22.67 85.13
CA SER A 361 19.57 22.73 86.55
C SER A 361 21.07 22.94 86.80
N ALA A 362 21.31 23.88 87.71
CA ALA A 362 22.39 23.94 88.70
C ALA A 362 23.76 24.56 88.32
N LYS A 363 23.83 25.87 88.61
CA LYS A 363 24.89 26.54 89.41
C LYS A 363 25.60 25.56 90.37
N THR A 364 26.89 25.64 90.67
CA THR A 364 27.63 26.74 91.35
C THR A 364 29.15 26.38 91.34
N PRO A 365 30.07 27.31 91.67
CA PRO A 365 31.49 27.32 91.26
C PRO A 365 32.46 26.79 92.31
N GLN A 366 33.65 26.38 91.88
CA GLN A 366 34.94 26.97 92.26
C GLN A 366 36.07 26.42 91.39
#